data_AF-A0A960GR91-F1
#
_entry.id   AF-A0A960GR91-F1
#
_cell.length_a   1.000
_cell.length_b   1.000
_cell.length_c   1.000
_cell.angle_alpha   90.00
_cell.angle_beta   90.00
_cell.angle_gamma   90.00
#
_symmetry.space_group_name_H-M   'P 1'
#
loop_
_entity.id
_entity.type
_entity.pdbx_description
1 polymer ?
#
loop_
_entity_poly.entity_id
_entity_poly.type
_entity_poly.pdbx_seq_one_letter_code
_entity_poly.pdbx_strand_id
1 'polypeptide(L)'
;MSAEVWEPWLTELEEASSAGDNGRLAAAMENLWRFPFYQERGRGHDNWDRLFDVLLRGLGSEVARLRDLSGHYARIVMGTEYGPPVDDGSGNQRAASVKRRTAQLLPALTSVVRGHTKSLLRIIDDQVHVEGLADCEPQTIVEEWIAALVGGQPLELAARIAYLDERAPWERTGESLVGCLDHADDMVRAYAARALGSRYCSSEGNTSQSLSEFVTLLTAKELESPGIAGPFFSNWYDFGMQDFAERAGVEVAEWFCTILAHRKHPESDTLPCSNGIDFFAHEIFGGQSGYVRRLLDMGHFELAVDAATEVDHEIEDLEPLLIELADSADPEICRRASWHLANHHRRLHPGGEARGFVARRSLTGGADLFINFIRRPDGTRYAYSATIVPPMGEYLDEATAPTLLDTVLPQSMRGELVPYGVPGDGGAPGLYIRDHSASARYACGALVEFRGEVDMRRWMSVRVIWHGTPGAWRPEERDH
;
A
#
# COMPACT_ATOMS: atom_id res chain seq x y z
N MET A 1 -26.06 -14.10 22.18
CA MET A 1 -25.82 -12.73 21.69
C MET A 1 -25.05 -12.69 20.37
N SER A 2 -24.14 -13.61 20.04
CA SER A 2 -23.44 -13.61 18.73
C SER A 2 -24.34 -14.00 17.54
N ALA A 3 -25.29 -14.92 17.73
CA ALA A 3 -26.16 -15.39 16.64
C ALA A 3 -26.98 -14.25 15.97
N GLU A 4 -27.36 -13.21 16.73
CA GLU A 4 -28.10 -12.06 16.20
C GLU A 4 -27.27 -11.21 15.22
N VAL A 5 -25.94 -11.24 15.33
CA VAL A 5 -25.03 -10.45 14.48
C VAL A 5 -24.67 -11.24 13.21
N TRP A 6 -24.49 -12.55 13.28
CA TRP A 6 -24.04 -13.38 12.15
C TRP A 6 -25.14 -13.70 11.14
N GLU A 7 -26.34 -14.07 11.60
CA GLU A 7 -27.36 -14.67 10.74
C GLU A 7 -27.82 -13.78 9.57
N PRO A 8 -27.98 -12.45 9.72
CA PRO A 8 -28.34 -11.60 8.58
C PRO A 8 -27.30 -11.63 7.45
N TRP A 9 -26.02 -11.76 7.79
CA TRP A 9 -24.92 -11.82 6.82
C TRP A 9 -24.78 -13.21 6.22
N LEU A 10 -24.72 -14.24 7.06
CA LEU A 10 -24.51 -15.61 6.60
C LEU A 10 -25.68 -16.09 5.74
N THR A 11 -26.92 -15.81 6.14
CA THR A 11 -28.09 -16.23 5.36
C THR A 11 -28.04 -15.66 3.94
N GLU A 12 -27.78 -14.36 3.80
CA GLU A 12 -27.68 -13.71 2.49
C GLU A 12 -26.54 -14.29 1.63
N LEU A 13 -25.35 -14.45 2.23
CA LEU A 13 -24.18 -14.99 1.55
C LEU A 13 -24.36 -16.45 1.13
N GLU A 14 -24.93 -17.29 2.00
CA GLU A 14 -25.18 -18.70 1.74
C GLU A 14 -26.29 -18.90 0.71
N GLU A 15 -27.38 -18.13 0.77
CA GLU A 15 -28.45 -18.17 -0.22
C GLU A 15 -27.94 -17.75 -1.61
N ALA A 16 -27.24 -16.62 -1.70
CA ALA A 16 -26.70 -16.13 -2.96
C ALA A 16 -25.67 -17.11 -3.56
N SER A 17 -24.80 -17.67 -2.70
CA SER A 17 -23.82 -18.68 -3.09
C SER A 17 -24.48 -19.98 -3.56
N SER A 18 -25.50 -20.46 -2.86
CA SER A 18 -26.22 -21.69 -3.22
C SER A 18 -27.05 -21.54 -4.49
N ALA A 19 -27.57 -20.33 -4.75
CA ALA A 19 -28.29 -20.01 -5.98
C ALA A 19 -27.36 -19.84 -7.20
N GLY A 20 -26.04 -19.76 -7.00
CA GLY A 20 -25.08 -19.45 -8.07
C GLY A 20 -25.20 -18.00 -8.58
N ASP A 21 -25.83 -17.11 -7.81
CA ASP A 21 -26.00 -15.70 -8.17
C ASP A 21 -24.76 -14.91 -7.79
N ASN A 22 -23.76 -14.92 -8.67
CA ASN A 22 -22.50 -14.22 -8.46
C ASN A 22 -22.67 -12.71 -8.28
N GLY A 23 -23.71 -12.10 -8.86
CA GLY A 23 -23.98 -10.66 -8.73
C GLY A 23 -24.49 -10.30 -7.34
N ARG A 24 -25.51 -11.03 -6.87
CA ARG A 24 -26.03 -10.89 -5.50
C ARG A 24 -24.96 -11.18 -4.46
N LEU A 25 -24.16 -12.24 -4.67
CA LEU A 25 -23.08 -12.61 -3.76
C LEU A 25 -21.99 -11.54 -3.69
N ALA A 26 -21.57 -10.97 -4.84
CA ALA A 26 -20.60 -9.89 -4.86
C ALA A 26 -21.12 -8.65 -4.10
N ALA A 27 -22.38 -8.24 -4.33
CA ALA A 27 -22.98 -7.10 -3.63
C ALA A 27 -23.10 -7.33 -2.11
N ALA A 28 -23.40 -8.55 -1.67
CA ALA A 28 -23.40 -8.91 -0.26
C ALA A 28 -21.99 -8.83 0.35
N MET A 29 -20.98 -9.39 -0.34
CA MET A 29 -19.58 -9.31 0.10
C MET A 29 -19.04 -7.89 0.15
N GLU A 30 -19.46 -6.99 -0.74
CA GLU A 30 -19.06 -5.58 -0.71
C GLU A 30 -19.55 -4.83 0.53
N ASN A 31 -20.56 -5.34 1.22
CA ASN A 31 -21.01 -4.77 2.48
C ASN A 31 -20.34 -5.44 3.69
N LEU A 32 -19.69 -6.58 3.51
CA LEU A 32 -19.18 -7.41 4.59
C LEU A 32 -18.09 -6.72 5.42
N TRP A 33 -17.41 -5.69 4.91
CA TRP A 33 -16.47 -4.87 5.70
C TRP A 33 -17.12 -4.20 6.92
N ARG A 34 -18.45 -4.04 6.91
CA ARG A 34 -19.23 -3.51 8.06
C ARG A 34 -19.41 -4.54 9.17
N PHE A 35 -19.16 -5.82 8.89
CA PHE A 35 -19.22 -6.87 9.89
C PHE A 35 -18.10 -6.66 10.92
N PRO A 36 -18.39 -6.73 12.23
CA PRO A 36 -17.41 -6.44 13.27
C PRO A 36 -16.47 -7.65 13.50
N PHE A 37 -15.66 -8.01 12.50
CA PHE A 37 -14.76 -9.17 12.51
C PHE A 37 -13.94 -9.30 13.80
N TYR A 38 -13.41 -8.18 14.31
CA TYR A 38 -12.62 -8.15 15.54
C TYR A 38 -13.43 -8.52 16.79
N GLN A 39 -14.71 -8.12 16.87
CA GLN A 39 -15.56 -8.37 18.05
C GLN A 39 -16.11 -9.80 18.08
N GLU A 40 -16.28 -10.41 16.90
CA GLU A 40 -16.76 -11.78 16.74
C GLU A 40 -15.61 -12.81 16.65
N ARG A 41 -14.37 -12.34 16.75
CA ARG A 41 -13.18 -13.18 16.84
C ARG A 41 -13.28 -14.10 18.06
N GLY A 42 -12.95 -15.39 17.87
CA GLY A 42 -13.03 -16.38 18.95
C GLY A 42 -14.44 -16.78 19.38
N ARG A 43 -15.48 -16.28 18.71
CA ARG A 43 -16.88 -16.64 18.96
C ARG A 43 -17.46 -17.34 17.75
N GLY A 44 -18.35 -18.31 18.00
CA GLY A 44 -19.12 -18.97 16.93
C GLY A 44 -18.24 -19.56 15.83
N HIS A 45 -17.31 -20.45 16.17
CA HIS A 45 -16.40 -21.09 15.19
C HIS A 45 -17.14 -21.70 13.99
N ASP A 46 -18.34 -22.25 14.21
CA ASP A 46 -19.19 -22.79 13.14
C ASP A 46 -19.61 -21.70 12.13
N ASN A 47 -19.82 -20.46 12.58
CA ASN A 47 -20.16 -19.34 11.70
C ASN A 47 -18.97 -18.90 10.84
N TRP A 48 -17.75 -18.98 11.38
CA TRP A 48 -16.53 -18.75 10.62
C TRP A 48 -16.31 -19.83 9.56
N ASP A 49 -16.58 -21.10 9.89
CA ASP A 49 -16.50 -22.21 8.93
C ASP A 49 -17.55 -22.06 7.82
N ARG A 50 -18.80 -21.71 8.17
CA ARG A 50 -19.87 -21.39 7.20
C ARG A 50 -19.47 -20.27 6.23
N LEU A 51 -18.94 -19.16 6.77
CA LEU A 51 -18.42 -18.08 5.95
C LEU A 51 -17.29 -18.57 5.04
N PHE A 52 -16.34 -19.34 5.59
CA PHE A 52 -15.20 -19.85 4.83
C PHE A 52 -15.64 -20.70 3.63
N ASP A 53 -16.63 -21.58 3.80
CA ASP A 53 -17.18 -22.39 2.70
C ASP A 53 -17.75 -21.53 1.56
N VAL A 54 -18.42 -20.42 1.87
CA VAL A 54 -18.90 -19.46 0.85
C VAL A 54 -17.72 -18.80 0.12
N LEU A 55 -16.69 -18.40 0.86
CA LEU A 55 -15.50 -17.75 0.30
C LEU A 55 -14.72 -18.70 -0.63
N LEU A 56 -14.58 -19.97 -0.27
CA LEU A 56 -13.93 -20.98 -1.10
C LEU A 56 -14.65 -21.17 -2.44
N ARG A 57 -15.99 -21.15 -2.43
CA ARG A 57 -16.78 -21.19 -3.68
C ARG A 57 -16.56 -19.92 -4.52
N GLY A 58 -16.54 -18.75 -3.89
CA GLY A 58 -16.30 -17.47 -4.57
C GLY A 58 -14.90 -17.35 -5.19
N LEU A 59 -13.87 -17.94 -4.58
CA LEU A 59 -12.51 -18.02 -5.15
C LEU A 59 -12.46 -18.76 -6.50
N GLY A 60 -13.37 -19.71 -6.72
CA GLY A 60 -13.51 -20.43 -7.99
C GLY A 60 -14.30 -19.66 -9.06
N SER A 61 -14.85 -18.48 -8.75
CA SER A 61 -15.73 -17.75 -9.65
C SER A 61 -14.99 -17.12 -10.83
N GLU A 62 -15.62 -17.16 -12.00
CA GLU A 62 -15.17 -16.43 -13.19
C GLU A 62 -15.34 -14.91 -13.02
N VAL A 63 -16.19 -14.45 -12.09
CA VAL A 63 -16.37 -13.03 -11.79
C VAL A 63 -15.19 -12.51 -10.97
N ALA A 64 -14.30 -11.73 -11.60
CA ALA A 64 -13.07 -11.23 -10.99
C ALA A 64 -13.30 -10.51 -9.64
N ARG A 65 -14.30 -9.63 -9.59
CA ARG A 65 -14.64 -8.88 -8.36
C ARG A 65 -15.01 -9.80 -7.19
N LEU A 66 -15.82 -10.82 -7.45
CA LEU A 66 -16.21 -11.81 -6.44
C LEU A 66 -15.00 -12.64 -5.98
N ARG A 67 -14.14 -13.05 -6.92
CA ARG A 67 -12.89 -13.76 -6.63
C ARG A 67 -11.97 -12.95 -5.73
N ASP A 68 -11.84 -11.65 -5.98
CA ASP A 68 -10.99 -10.77 -5.18
C ASP A 68 -11.55 -10.50 -3.79
N LEU A 69 -12.85 -10.24 -3.67
CA LEU A 69 -13.52 -10.12 -2.37
C LEU A 69 -13.40 -11.42 -1.57
N SER A 70 -13.60 -12.57 -2.23
CA SER A 70 -13.48 -13.88 -1.58
C SER A 70 -12.06 -14.14 -1.07
N GLY A 71 -11.03 -13.80 -1.86
CA GLY A 71 -9.64 -13.87 -1.39
C GLY A 71 -9.35 -12.92 -0.23
N HIS A 72 -9.84 -11.68 -0.29
CA HIS A 72 -9.66 -10.72 0.80
C HIS A 72 -10.26 -11.23 2.13
N TYR A 73 -11.51 -11.70 2.11
CA TYR A 73 -12.16 -12.19 3.32
C TYR A 73 -11.64 -13.57 3.75
N ALA A 74 -11.17 -14.43 2.84
CA ALA A 74 -10.55 -15.70 3.21
C ALA A 74 -9.29 -15.47 4.07
N ARG A 75 -8.45 -14.48 3.70
CA ARG A 75 -7.33 -14.02 4.54
C ARG A 75 -7.79 -13.59 5.93
N ILE A 76 -8.88 -12.84 6.03
CA ILE A 76 -9.43 -12.40 7.33
C ILE A 76 -9.86 -13.60 8.18
N VAL A 77 -10.55 -14.58 7.58
CA VAL A 77 -10.97 -15.82 8.27
C VAL A 77 -9.78 -16.67 8.70
N MET A 78 -8.72 -16.76 7.89
CA MET A 78 -7.47 -17.42 8.30
C MET A 78 -6.80 -16.64 9.45
N GLY A 79 -6.88 -15.31 9.43
CA GLY A 79 -6.32 -14.44 10.46
C GLY A 79 -7.10 -14.39 11.78
N THR A 80 -8.37 -14.81 11.81
CA THR A 80 -9.16 -14.86 13.06
C THR A 80 -8.67 -15.92 14.03
N GLU A 81 -7.86 -16.87 13.55
CA GLU A 81 -7.12 -17.84 14.36
C GLU A 81 -5.99 -17.17 15.17
N TYR A 82 -5.64 -15.90 14.93
CA TYR A 82 -4.77 -15.10 15.80
C TYR A 82 -5.58 -14.43 16.92
N GLY A 83 -4.94 -13.92 17.97
CA GLY A 83 -5.48 -12.92 18.91
C GLY A 83 -6.54 -13.34 19.96
N PRO A 84 -6.64 -12.60 21.09
CA PRO A 84 -7.64 -12.83 22.14
C PRO A 84 -9.07 -12.44 21.67
N PRO A 85 -10.15 -13.05 22.21
CA PRO A 85 -10.23 -13.88 23.41
C PRO A 85 -10.35 -15.37 23.04
N VAL A 86 -9.22 -16.00 22.69
CA VAL A 86 -9.10 -17.46 22.57
C VAL A 86 -7.86 -17.95 23.31
N ASP A 87 -7.50 -17.28 24.42
CA ASP A 87 -6.57 -17.86 25.41
C ASP A 87 -7.17 -19.09 26.12
N ASP A 88 -8.44 -19.44 25.83
CA ASP A 88 -9.13 -20.59 26.41
C ASP A 88 -9.05 -21.86 25.53
N GLY A 89 -8.60 -21.73 24.27
CA GLY A 89 -8.41 -22.87 23.36
C GLY A 89 -7.01 -23.46 23.51
N SER A 90 -6.89 -24.77 23.76
CA SER A 90 -5.57 -25.41 23.75
C SER A 90 -4.91 -25.23 22.38
N GLY A 91 -3.60 -24.97 22.32
CA GLY A 91 -2.86 -24.76 21.05
C GLY A 91 -3.13 -25.84 19.99
N ASN A 92 -3.47 -27.06 20.41
CA ASN A 92 -3.85 -28.18 19.53
C ASN A 92 -5.15 -27.94 18.75
N GLN A 93 -6.16 -27.30 19.33
CA GLN A 93 -7.44 -27.03 18.65
C GLN A 93 -7.27 -26.00 17.55
N ARG A 94 -6.47 -24.97 17.84
CA ARG A 94 -6.09 -23.92 16.89
C ARG A 94 -5.32 -24.50 15.71
N ALA A 95 -4.31 -25.34 15.99
CA ALA A 95 -3.52 -25.99 14.96
C ALA A 95 -4.38 -26.90 14.06
N ALA A 96 -5.34 -27.64 14.65
CA ALA A 96 -6.29 -28.45 13.90
C ALA A 96 -7.24 -27.62 13.01
N SER A 97 -7.73 -26.46 13.50
CA SER A 97 -8.56 -25.54 12.71
C SER A 97 -7.78 -25.01 11.49
N VAL A 98 -6.56 -24.54 11.73
CA VAL A 98 -5.69 -23.99 10.68
C VAL A 98 -5.33 -25.06 9.67
N LYS A 99 -4.98 -26.27 10.10
CA LYS A 99 -4.74 -27.41 9.22
C LYS A 99 -5.95 -27.67 8.33
N ARG A 100 -7.14 -27.77 8.92
CA ARG A 100 -8.39 -28.03 8.18
C ARG A 100 -8.65 -26.96 7.13
N ARG A 101 -8.65 -25.68 7.52
CA ARG A 101 -8.94 -24.57 6.59
C ARG A 101 -7.86 -24.41 5.53
N THR A 102 -6.59 -24.60 5.88
CA THR A 102 -5.50 -24.62 4.89
C THR A 102 -5.72 -25.72 3.86
N ALA A 103 -6.01 -26.95 4.29
CA ALA A 103 -6.28 -28.06 3.38
C ALA A 103 -7.49 -27.82 2.45
N GLN A 104 -8.51 -27.09 2.93
CA GLN A 104 -9.66 -26.70 2.10
C GLN A 104 -9.33 -25.54 1.13
N LEU A 105 -8.44 -24.63 1.52
CA LEU A 105 -8.07 -23.43 0.77
C LEU A 105 -7.16 -23.73 -0.43
N LEU A 106 -6.13 -24.57 -0.25
CA LEU A 106 -5.11 -24.81 -1.28
C LEU A 106 -5.67 -25.33 -2.62
N PRO A 107 -6.68 -26.23 -2.66
CA PRO A 107 -7.31 -26.62 -3.92
C PRO A 107 -7.97 -25.44 -4.65
N ALA A 108 -8.64 -24.53 -3.93
CA ALA A 108 -9.26 -23.34 -4.53
C ALA A 108 -8.20 -22.37 -5.07
N LEU A 109 -7.06 -22.23 -4.38
CA LEU A 109 -5.95 -21.39 -4.84
C LEU A 109 -5.20 -21.97 -6.04
N THR A 110 -5.16 -23.31 -6.18
CA THR A 110 -4.48 -24.00 -7.28
C THR A 110 -4.97 -23.55 -8.65
N SER A 111 -6.29 -23.38 -8.83
CA SER A 111 -6.85 -22.93 -10.11
C SER A 111 -6.46 -21.48 -10.41
N VAL A 112 -6.39 -20.62 -9.39
CA VAL A 112 -6.02 -19.21 -9.50
C VAL A 112 -4.56 -19.04 -9.91
N VAL A 113 -3.65 -19.85 -9.32
CA VAL A 113 -2.22 -19.87 -9.69
C VAL A 113 -2.04 -20.39 -11.11
N ARG A 114 -2.61 -21.56 -11.43
CA ARG A 114 -2.46 -22.19 -12.76
C ARG A 114 -3.10 -21.36 -13.87
N GLY A 115 -4.15 -20.60 -13.56
CA GLY A 115 -4.76 -19.65 -14.48
C GLY A 115 -4.02 -18.32 -14.59
N HIS A 116 -2.85 -18.18 -13.96
CA HIS A 116 -2.04 -16.94 -13.91
C HIS A 116 -2.81 -15.70 -13.43
N THR A 117 -3.92 -15.90 -12.70
CA THR A 117 -4.70 -14.78 -12.15
C THR A 117 -3.97 -14.16 -10.96
N LYS A 118 -3.28 -14.96 -10.15
CA LYS A 118 -2.46 -14.50 -9.02
C LYS A 118 -1.13 -15.24 -9.00
N SER A 119 -0.07 -14.55 -8.57
CA SER A 119 1.25 -15.13 -8.34
C SER A 119 1.20 -16.12 -7.17
N LEU A 120 1.90 -17.25 -7.30
CA LEU A 120 2.08 -18.23 -6.22
C LEU A 120 2.63 -17.57 -4.95
N LEU A 121 3.66 -16.75 -5.11
CA LEU A 121 4.36 -16.11 -4.00
C LEU A 121 3.47 -15.07 -3.31
N ARG A 122 2.67 -14.33 -4.08
CA ARG A 122 1.67 -13.41 -3.52
C ARG A 122 0.58 -14.16 -2.75
N ILE A 123 0.14 -15.32 -3.24
CA ILE A 123 -0.80 -16.18 -2.53
C ILE A 123 -0.20 -16.71 -1.23
N ILE A 124 1.07 -17.11 -1.24
CA ILE A 124 1.76 -17.53 -0.02
C ILE A 124 1.72 -16.41 1.01
N ASP A 125 2.18 -15.20 0.65
CA ASP A 125 2.24 -14.07 1.57
C ASP A 125 0.85 -13.60 2.05
N ASP A 126 -0.14 -13.53 1.16
CA ASP A 126 -1.44 -12.95 1.50
C ASP A 126 -2.45 -13.94 2.07
N GLN A 127 -2.38 -15.22 1.73
CA GLN A 127 -3.49 -16.16 1.95
C GLN A 127 -3.09 -17.40 2.74
N VAL A 128 -1.86 -17.87 2.57
CA VAL A 128 -1.38 -19.11 3.19
C VAL A 128 -0.53 -18.83 4.42
N HIS A 129 0.15 -17.68 4.48
CA HIS A 129 0.94 -17.27 5.63
C HIS A 129 0.01 -16.86 6.79
N VAL A 130 0.09 -17.64 7.88
CA VAL A 130 -0.65 -17.43 9.13
C VAL A 130 0.50 -17.21 10.15
N GLU A 131 0.71 -15.98 10.63
CA GLU A 131 1.85 -15.55 11.49
C GLU A 131 1.87 -16.16 12.90
N GLY A 132 2.90 -16.90 13.33
CA GLY A 132 2.98 -17.36 14.73
C GLY A 132 2.20 -18.66 15.03
N LEU A 133 2.01 -19.48 13.99
CA LEU A 133 1.70 -20.90 14.13
C LEU A 133 2.89 -21.73 13.63
N ALA A 134 3.51 -22.47 14.54
CA ALA A 134 4.69 -23.29 14.29
C ALA A 134 4.38 -24.79 14.13
N ASP A 135 3.11 -25.19 13.96
CA ASP A 135 2.75 -26.61 13.85
C ASP A 135 3.21 -27.21 12.51
N CYS A 136 3.78 -28.41 12.56
CA CYS A 136 4.36 -29.12 11.42
C CYS A 136 3.30 -29.68 10.45
N GLU A 137 2.07 -29.91 10.91
CA GLU A 137 1.04 -30.50 10.04
C GLU A 137 0.57 -29.56 8.91
N PRO A 138 0.20 -28.28 9.15
CA PRO A 138 -0.06 -27.32 8.07
C PRO A 138 1.14 -27.15 7.13
N GLN A 139 2.36 -27.21 7.68
CA GLN A 139 3.58 -26.96 6.91
C GLN A 139 3.80 -28.04 5.83
N THR A 140 3.65 -29.31 6.21
CA THR A 140 3.77 -30.46 5.28
C THR A 140 2.79 -30.33 4.11
N ILE A 141 1.52 -30.00 4.39
CA ILE A 141 0.47 -29.90 3.35
C ILE A 141 0.79 -28.77 2.36
N VAL A 142 1.29 -27.63 2.85
CA VAL A 142 1.68 -26.52 1.97
C VAL A 142 2.95 -26.82 1.19
N GLU A 143 3.95 -27.49 1.79
CA GLU A 143 5.15 -27.91 1.06
C GLU A 143 4.80 -28.87 -0.09
N GLU A 144 3.96 -29.87 0.16
CA GLU A 144 3.46 -30.80 -0.87
C GLU A 144 2.71 -30.05 -1.98
N TRP A 145 1.90 -29.05 -1.61
CA TRP A 145 1.17 -28.23 -2.57
C TRP A 145 2.10 -27.36 -3.43
N ILE A 146 3.12 -26.73 -2.84
CA ILE A 146 4.14 -25.96 -3.58
C ILE A 146 4.83 -26.88 -4.59
N ALA A 147 5.32 -28.04 -4.14
CA ALA A 147 6.00 -29.00 -5.00
C ALA A 147 5.12 -29.47 -6.16
N ALA A 148 3.81 -29.70 -5.91
CA ALA A 148 2.86 -30.11 -6.94
C ALA A 148 2.51 -29.02 -7.97
N LEU A 149 2.72 -27.74 -7.63
CA LEU A 149 2.43 -26.61 -8.52
C LEU A 149 3.58 -26.27 -9.46
N VAL A 150 4.83 -26.24 -8.95
CA VAL A 150 5.96 -25.64 -9.66
C VAL A 150 7.16 -26.57 -9.86
N GLY A 151 7.25 -27.68 -9.12
CA GLY A 151 8.19 -28.79 -9.32
C GLY A 151 9.59 -28.48 -9.86
N GLY A 152 10.59 -28.34 -8.97
CA GLY A 152 12.02 -28.29 -9.28
C GLY A 152 12.53 -26.99 -9.91
N GLN A 153 11.72 -25.93 -9.90
CA GLN A 153 12.07 -24.60 -10.43
C GLN A 153 12.57 -23.65 -9.33
N PRO A 154 13.30 -22.58 -9.65
CA PRO A 154 13.66 -21.52 -8.68
C PRO A 154 12.45 -20.98 -7.89
N LEU A 155 11.28 -20.90 -8.53
CA LEU A 155 10.03 -20.50 -7.91
C LEU A 155 9.59 -21.44 -6.76
N GLU A 156 9.90 -22.74 -6.84
CA GLU A 156 9.66 -23.69 -5.74
C GLU A 156 10.51 -23.31 -4.52
N LEU A 157 11.80 -23.01 -4.74
CA LEU A 157 12.71 -22.64 -3.68
C LEU A 157 12.29 -21.32 -3.03
N ALA A 158 11.96 -20.29 -3.82
CA ALA A 158 11.46 -19.02 -3.32
C ALA A 158 10.18 -19.21 -2.47
N ALA A 159 9.26 -20.06 -2.93
CA ALA A 159 8.02 -20.36 -2.22
C ALA A 159 8.24 -21.11 -0.91
N ARG A 160 9.19 -22.05 -0.89
CA ARG A 160 9.60 -22.78 0.32
C ARG A 160 10.24 -21.84 1.33
N ILE A 161 11.15 -20.95 0.91
CA ILE A 161 11.74 -19.93 1.78
C ILE A 161 10.64 -19.03 2.36
N ALA A 162 9.76 -18.48 1.50
CA ALA A 162 8.69 -17.57 1.90
C ALA A 162 7.76 -18.15 2.98
N TYR A 163 7.47 -19.45 2.90
CA TYR A 163 6.47 -20.08 3.75
C TYR A 163 7.05 -20.86 4.92
N LEU A 164 8.15 -21.60 4.72
CA LEU A 164 8.68 -22.56 5.68
C LEU A 164 9.80 -22.00 6.57
N ASP A 165 10.43 -20.88 6.20
CA ASP A 165 11.50 -20.32 7.04
C ASP A 165 11.03 -20.03 8.46
N GLU A 166 11.85 -20.36 9.46
CA GLU A 166 11.54 -20.31 10.90
C GLU A 166 10.36 -21.21 11.36
N ARG A 167 9.74 -21.97 10.44
CA ARG A 167 8.59 -22.85 10.74
C ARG A 167 8.92 -24.33 10.62
N ALA A 168 9.60 -24.70 9.55
CA ALA A 168 9.96 -26.07 9.21
C ALA A 168 11.36 -26.14 8.59
N PRO A 169 12.06 -27.28 8.69
CA PRO A 169 13.24 -27.52 7.87
C PRO A 169 12.87 -27.51 6.38
N TRP A 170 13.41 -26.58 5.62
CA TRP A 170 13.21 -26.49 4.17
C TRP A 170 14.53 -26.58 3.38
N GLU A 171 15.66 -26.29 4.02
CA GLU A 171 16.98 -26.36 3.40
C GLU A 171 17.30 -27.80 2.99
N ARG A 172 17.57 -28.04 1.70
CA ARG A 172 18.15 -29.31 1.25
C ARG A 172 19.65 -29.33 1.58
N THR A 173 20.27 -30.51 1.52
CA THR A 173 21.71 -30.65 1.78
C THR A 173 22.53 -29.72 0.87
N GLY A 174 23.23 -28.75 1.48
CA GLY A 174 24.05 -27.76 0.78
C GLY A 174 23.33 -26.45 0.43
N GLU A 175 22.02 -26.35 0.65
CA GLU A 175 21.29 -25.08 0.58
C GLU A 175 21.47 -24.30 1.89
N SER A 176 21.55 -22.97 1.77
CA SER A 176 21.51 -22.05 2.91
C SER A 176 20.92 -20.72 2.46
N LEU A 177 20.26 -20.00 3.36
CA LEU A 177 19.74 -18.66 3.07
C LEU A 177 20.83 -17.71 2.54
N VAL A 178 22.01 -17.71 3.16
CA VAL A 178 23.12 -16.84 2.74
C VAL A 178 23.59 -17.20 1.33
N GLY A 179 23.66 -18.49 0.98
CA GLY A 179 23.98 -18.94 -0.37
C GLY A 179 22.90 -18.58 -1.40
N CYS A 180 21.63 -18.51 -0.99
CA CYS A 180 20.53 -18.11 -1.86
C CYS A 180 20.59 -16.62 -2.27
N LEU A 181 21.35 -15.79 -1.57
CA LEU A 181 21.61 -14.40 -1.98
C LEU A 181 22.42 -14.29 -3.28
N ASP A 182 23.14 -15.35 -3.66
CA ASP A 182 23.90 -15.44 -4.92
C ASP A 182 23.14 -16.22 -6.01
N HIS A 183 21.88 -16.58 -5.78
CA HIS A 183 21.10 -17.35 -6.73
C HIS A 183 20.85 -16.56 -8.02
N ALA A 184 20.80 -17.23 -9.17
CA ALA A 184 20.58 -16.55 -10.47
C ALA A 184 19.14 -16.02 -10.67
N ASP A 185 18.24 -16.29 -9.73
CA ASP A 185 16.82 -15.93 -9.80
C ASP A 185 16.53 -14.87 -8.74
N ASP A 186 16.01 -13.72 -9.18
CA ASP A 186 15.75 -12.56 -8.32
C ASP A 186 14.76 -12.87 -7.19
N MET A 187 13.79 -13.76 -7.42
CA MET A 187 12.77 -14.10 -6.43
C MET A 187 13.37 -14.89 -5.29
N VAL A 188 14.25 -15.86 -5.62
CA VAL A 188 14.98 -16.64 -4.61
C VAL A 188 15.84 -15.72 -3.75
N ARG A 189 16.56 -14.79 -4.39
CA ARG A 189 17.40 -13.80 -3.69
C ARG A 189 16.58 -12.89 -2.77
N ALA A 190 15.48 -12.33 -3.27
CA ALA A 190 14.63 -11.41 -2.52
C ALA A 190 13.98 -12.09 -1.30
N TYR A 191 13.44 -13.31 -1.46
CA TYR A 191 12.87 -14.05 -0.34
C TYR A 191 13.92 -14.53 0.66
N ALA A 192 15.12 -14.92 0.20
CA ALA A 192 16.22 -15.24 1.11
C ALA A 192 16.64 -14.01 1.93
N ALA A 193 16.73 -12.84 1.30
CA ALA A 193 17.03 -11.59 1.96
C ALA A 193 15.96 -11.18 2.98
N ARG A 194 14.67 -11.28 2.61
CA ARG A 194 13.55 -11.03 3.55
C ARG A 194 13.58 -11.98 4.75
N ALA A 195 13.81 -13.26 4.54
CA ALA A 195 13.91 -14.26 5.61
C ALA A 195 15.09 -13.97 6.55
N LEU A 196 16.27 -13.64 6.00
CA LEU A 196 17.41 -13.19 6.80
C LEU A 196 17.07 -11.91 7.58
N GLY A 197 16.42 -10.94 6.95
CA GLY A 197 15.96 -9.71 7.60
C GLY A 197 15.08 -9.97 8.81
N SER A 198 14.10 -10.88 8.69
CA SER A 198 13.24 -11.34 9.79
C SER A 198 14.06 -11.91 10.95
N ARG A 199 14.98 -12.85 10.64
CA ARG A 199 15.85 -13.50 11.63
C ARG A 199 16.76 -12.52 12.38
N TYR A 200 17.25 -11.47 11.72
CA TYR A 200 18.03 -10.43 12.41
C TYR A 200 17.13 -9.47 13.20
N CYS A 201 15.92 -9.19 12.70
CA CYS A 201 14.97 -8.31 13.40
C CYS A 201 14.46 -8.97 14.69
N SER A 202 14.30 -10.29 14.72
CA SER A 202 13.87 -11.02 15.91
C SER A 202 14.97 -11.10 16.98
N SER A 203 14.61 -10.83 18.24
CA SER A 203 15.54 -10.91 19.39
C SER A 203 15.92 -12.36 19.76
N GLU A 204 15.18 -13.34 19.25
CA GLU A 204 15.41 -14.77 19.44
C GLU A 204 16.30 -15.39 18.33
N GLY A 205 16.59 -14.63 17.27
CA GLY A 205 17.37 -15.08 16.13
C GLY A 205 18.83 -15.32 16.48
N ASN A 206 19.21 -16.59 16.67
CA ASN A 206 20.60 -17.00 16.90
C ASN A 206 21.36 -17.00 15.57
N THR A 207 21.71 -15.81 15.08
CA THR A 207 22.50 -15.62 13.86
C THR A 207 24.00 -15.81 14.16
N SER A 208 24.74 -16.44 13.25
CA SER A 208 26.14 -16.81 13.47
C SER A 208 27.12 -15.63 13.36
N GLN A 209 26.71 -14.53 12.74
CA GLN A 209 27.48 -13.32 12.51
C GLN A 209 26.70 -12.11 13.01
N SER A 210 27.38 -11.02 13.34
CA SER A 210 26.71 -9.79 13.77
C SER A 210 25.93 -9.14 12.61
N LEU A 211 24.90 -8.35 12.93
CA LEU A 211 24.15 -7.60 11.91
C LEU A 211 25.08 -6.67 11.11
N SER A 212 26.05 -6.03 11.76
CA SER A 212 27.01 -5.14 11.10
C SER A 212 27.87 -5.86 10.04
N GLU A 213 28.42 -7.02 10.39
CA GLU A 213 29.17 -7.86 9.44
C GLU A 213 28.28 -8.32 8.28
N PHE A 214 27.03 -8.68 8.58
CA PHE A 214 26.10 -9.13 7.55
C PHE A 214 25.65 -8.00 6.62
N VAL A 215 25.37 -6.80 7.13
CA VAL A 215 25.04 -5.63 6.30
C VAL A 215 26.20 -5.28 5.38
N THR A 216 27.44 -5.43 5.83
CA THR A 216 28.63 -5.26 4.97
C THR A 216 28.63 -6.27 3.82
N LEU A 217 28.40 -7.55 4.12
CA LEU A 217 28.29 -8.61 3.10
C LEU A 217 27.12 -8.37 2.13
N LEU A 218 25.94 -8.05 2.66
CA LEU A 218 24.72 -7.77 1.91
C LEU A 218 24.94 -6.60 0.96
N THR A 219 25.57 -5.52 1.44
CA THR A 219 25.90 -4.35 0.62
C THR A 219 26.80 -4.73 -0.54
N ALA A 220 27.87 -5.49 -0.30
CA ALA A 220 28.76 -5.91 -1.37
C ALA A 220 28.03 -6.73 -2.45
N LYS A 221 27.08 -7.58 -2.05
CA LYS A 221 26.25 -8.36 -2.98
C LYS A 221 25.23 -7.48 -3.71
N GLU A 222 24.55 -6.57 -3.02
CA GLU A 222 23.59 -5.62 -3.59
C GLU A 222 24.24 -4.75 -4.67
N LEU A 223 25.47 -4.28 -4.45
CA LEU A 223 26.18 -3.47 -5.44
C LEU A 223 26.44 -4.22 -6.75
N GLU A 224 26.69 -5.52 -6.68
CA GLU A 224 26.95 -6.39 -7.83
C GLU A 224 25.66 -6.85 -8.51
N SER A 225 24.64 -7.22 -7.73
CA SER A 225 23.38 -7.78 -8.20
C SER A 225 22.20 -7.26 -7.35
N PRO A 226 21.65 -6.07 -7.70
CA PRO A 226 20.64 -5.38 -6.91
C PRO A 226 19.34 -6.13 -6.75
N GLY A 227 18.67 -5.94 -5.60
CA GLY A 227 17.36 -6.52 -5.30
C GLY A 227 17.30 -7.36 -4.02
N ILE A 228 18.26 -7.18 -3.09
CA ILE A 228 18.28 -7.86 -1.79
C ILE A 228 18.29 -6.90 -0.60
N ALA A 229 18.79 -5.67 -0.76
CA ALA A 229 18.84 -4.69 0.33
C ALA A 229 17.45 -4.25 0.80
N GLY A 230 16.56 -3.86 -0.12
CA GLY A 230 15.16 -3.51 0.19
C GLY A 230 14.42 -4.66 0.90
N PRO A 231 14.41 -5.88 0.33
CA PRO A 231 13.78 -7.03 0.97
C PRO A 231 14.30 -7.37 2.37
N PHE A 232 15.61 -7.25 2.59
CA PHE A 232 16.19 -7.42 3.91
C PHE A 232 15.73 -6.34 4.90
N PHE A 233 15.81 -5.07 4.49
CA PHE A 233 15.49 -3.90 5.31
C PHE A 233 13.99 -3.77 5.61
N SER A 234 13.11 -4.27 4.75
CA SER A 234 11.64 -4.15 4.90
C SER A 234 11.12 -4.56 6.28
N ASN A 235 11.72 -5.60 6.88
CA ASN A 235 11.32 -6.09 8.20
C ASN A 235 11.59 -5.09 9.33
N TRP A 236 12.46 -4.11 9.11
CA TRP A 236 12.91 -3.14 10.10
C TRP A 236 12.20 -1.81 10.00
N TYR A 237 11.65 -1.49 8.82
CA TYR A 237 11.03 -0.21 8.53
C TYR A 237 9.90 0.13 9.52
N ASP A 238 9.02 -0.82 9.80
CA ASP A 238 7.91 -0.65 10.75
C ASP A 238 8.27 -1.03 12.20
N PHE A 239 9.31 -1.85 12.40
CA PHE A 239 9.61 -2.47 13.70
C PHE A 239 10.71 -1.77 14.51
N GLY A 240 11.52 -0.91 13.89
CA GLY A 240 12.53 -0.12 14.60
C GLY A 240 13.74 0.25 13.77
N MET A 241 13.61 1.19 12.84
CA MET A 241 14.71 1.71 12.01
C MET A 241 15.93 2.15 12.83
N GLN A 242 15.73 2.72 14.01
CA GLN A 242 16.82 3.13 14.89
C GLN A 242 17.60 1.93 15.44
N ASP A 243 16.92 0.85 15.86
CA ASP A 243 17.58 -0.38 16.32
C ASP A 243 18.41 -1.01 15.18
N PHE A 244 17.87 -1.01 13.96
CA PHE A 244 18.61 -1.43 12.78
C PHE A 244 19.90 -0.61 12.61
N ALA A 245 19.81 0.72 12.60
CA ALA A 245 20.95 1.62 12.42
C ALA A 245 22.04 1.35 13.47
N GLU A 246 21.64 1.25 14.74
CA GLU A 246 22.55 1.00 15.87
C GLU A 246 23.24 -0.37 15.77
N ARG A 247 22.49 -1.44 15.49
CA ARG A 247 23.01 -2.81 15.44
C ARG A 247 23.80 -3.11 14.17
N ALA A 248 23.43 -2.50 13.04
CA ALA A 248 24.16 -2.59 11.79
C ALA A 248 25.42 -1.69 11.79
N GLY A 249 25.44 -0.66 12.62
CA GLY A 249 26.53 0.32 12.65
C GLY A 249 26.55 1.19 11.39
N VAL A 250 25.38 1.55 10.86
CA VAL A 250 25.23 2.37 9.65
C VAL A 250 24.24 3.50 9.87
N GLU A 251 24.46 4.63 9.19
CA GLU A 251 23.43 5.64 8.99
C GLU A 251 22.58 5.21 7.78
N VAL A 252 21.31 4.87 8.00
CA VAL A 252 20.47 4.21 6.96
C VAL A 252 20.37 5.04 5.69
N ALA A 253 20.16 6.35 5.82
CA ALA A 253 20.07 7.24 4.67
C ALA A 253 21.39 7.30 3.86
N GLU A 254 22.54 7.33 4.55
CA GLU A 254 23.85 7.27 3.88
C GLU A 254 24.14 5.90 3.27
N TRP A 255 23.72 4.82 3.93
CA TRP A 255 23.85 3.46 3.43
C TRP A 255 23.07 3.27 2.12
N PHE A 256 21.82 3.73 2.08
CA PHE A 256 21.00 3.71 0.86
C PHE A 256 21.62 4.58 -0.23
N CYS A 257 22.06 5.78 0.10
CA CYS A 257 22.68 6.66 -0.88
C CYS A 257 23.97 6.04 -1.46
N THR A 258 24.76 5.34 -0.63
CA THR A 258 25.96 4.61 -1.07
C THR A 258 25.61 3.49 -2.03
N ILE A 259 24.55 2.72 -1.76
CA ILE A 259 24.08 1.66 -2.66
C ILE A 259 23.64 2.26 -3.99
N LEU A 260 22.80 3.30 -3.97
CA LEU A 260 22.28 3.97 -5.17
C LEU A 260 23.40 4.59 -6.03
N ALA A 261 24.47 5.06 -5.41
CA ALA A 261 25.62 5.66 -6.09
C ALA A 261 26.53 4.63 -6.77
N HIS A 262 26.54 3.39 -6.29
CA HIS A 262 27.59 2.41 -6.65
C HIS A 262 27.06 1.10 -7.22
N ARG A 263 25.74 0.84 -7.15
CA ARG A 263 25.16 -0.36 -7.75
C ARG A 263 25.39 -0.40 -9.25
N LYS A 264 25.69 -1.58 -9.80
CA LYS A 264 26.03 -1.75 -11.22
C LYS A 264 24.82 -1.74 -12.15
N HIS A 265 23.65 -2.08 -11.62
CA HIS A 265 22.41 -2.28 -12.36
C HIS A 265 21.24 -1.62 -11.61
N PRO A 266 20.10 -1.39 -12.24
CA PRO A 266 18.86 -1.08 -11.52
C PRO A 266 18.38 -2.31 -10.74
N GLU A 267 17.49 -2.10 -9.77
CA GLU A 267 16.72 -3.19 -9.16
C GLU A 267 15.79 -3.86 -10.18
N SER A 268 15.40 -5.10 -9.90
CA SER A 268 14.48 -5.86 -10.73
C SER A 268 13.04 -5.37 -10.54
N ASP A 269 12.30 -5.13 -11.63
CA ASP A 269 10.87 -4.75 -11.58
C ASP A 269 9.96 -5.88 -11.08
N THR A 270 10.52 -7.05 -10.78
CA THR A 270 9.78 -8.27 -10.40
C THR A 270 9.85 -8.59 -8.91
N LEU A 271 10.45 -7.72 -8.08
CA LEU A 271 10.60 -7.96 -6.64
C LEU A 271 9.23 -8.22 -5.97
N PRO A 272 8.98 -9.42 -5.44
CA PRO A 272 7.61 -9.91 -5.23
C PRO A 272 7.09 -9.81 -3.80
N CYS A 273 7.99 -9.62 -2.83
CA CYS A 273 7.75 -9.95 -1.42
C CYS A 273 7.88 -8.77 -0.47
N SER A 274 8.38 -7.66 -1.00
CA SER A 274 8.79 -6.45 -0.29
C SER A 274 9.14 -5.40 -1.33
N ASN A 275 9.13 -4.15 -0.90
CA ASN A 275 9.56 -3.09 -1.79
C ASN A 275 11.09 -3.11 -1.94
N GLY A 276 11.58 -2.67 -3.11
CA GLY A 276 13.01 -2.49 -3.34
C GLY A 276 13.60 -1.35 -2.50
N ILE A 277 14.92 -1.19 -2.53
CA ILE A 277 15.59 -0.07 -1.87
C ILE A 277 15.12 1.27 -2.44
N ASP A 278 14.76 1.33 -3.73
CA ASP A 278 14.29 2.57 -4.37
C ASP A 278 12.98 3.06 -3.77
N PHE A 279 12.10 2.13 -3.36
CA PHE A 279 10.88 2.49 -2.64
C PHE A 279 11.21 3.10 -1.28
N PHE A 280 11.99 2.40 -0.46
CA PHE A 280 12.31 2.92 0.88
C PHE A 280 13.15 4.19 0.83
N ALA A 281 13.96 4.35 -0.21
CA ALA A 281 14.77 5.54 -0.42
C ALA A 281 13.93 6.81 -0.56
N HIS A 282 12.80 6.80 -1.29
CA HIS A 282 12.00 8.02 -1.38
C HIS A 282 11.34 8.39 -0.05
N GLU A 283 10.91 7.40 0.73
CA GLU A 283 10.31 7.64 2.04
C GLU A 283 11.36 8.18 3.03
N ILE A 284 12.56 7.58 3.07
CA ILE A 284 13.64 7.98 3.97
C ILE A 284 14.23 9.34 3.58
N PHE A 285 14.42 9.61 2.29
CA PHE A 285 14.91 10.90 1.80
C PHE A 285 13.81 11.97 1.74
N GLY A 286 12.56 11.59 2.00
CA GLY A 286 11.39 12.45 1.96
C GLY A 286 11.62 13.76 2.72
N GLY A 287 11.50 14.89 2.01
CA GLY A 287 11.68 16.21 2.61
C GLY A 287 13.13 16.65 2.85
N GLN A 288 14.13 15.80 2.58
CA GLN A 288 15.54 16.10 2.86
C GLN A 288 16.26 16.60 1.61
N SER A 289 16.35 17.93 1.45
CA SER A 289 16.93 18.60 0.28
C SER A 289 18.35 18.13 -0.08
N GLY A 290 19.19 17.85 0.92
CA GLY A 290 20.54 17.31 0.70
C GLY A 290 20.56 15.97 -0.01
N TYR A 291 19.66 15.05 0.33
CA TYR A 291 19.55 13.74 -0.33
C TYR A 291 18.88 13.83 -1.69
N VAL A 292 17.84 14.67 -1.83
CA VAL A 292 17.22 14.95 -3.14
C VAL A 292 18.26 15.49 -4.13
N ARG A 293 19.11 16.43 -3.70
CA ARG A 293 20.22 16.93 -4.54
C ARG A 293 21.17 15.80 -4.94
N ARG A 294 21.57 14.93 -4.02
CA ARG A 294 22.44 13.78 -4.34
C ARG A 294 21.78 12.83 -5.35
N LEU A 295 20.49 12.56 -5.24
CA LEU A 295 19.74 11.76 -6.22
C LEU A 295 19.80 12.38 -7.62
N LEU A 296 19.59 13.70 -7.72
CA LEU A 296 19.74 14.45 -8.97
C LEU A 296 21.16 14.33 -9.54
N ASP A 297 22.18 14.53 -8.70
CA ASP A 297 23.59 14.45 -9.10
C ASP A 297 23.97 13.04 -9.58
N MET A 298 23.32 12.00 -9.05
CA MET A 298 23.46 10.60 -9.48
C MET A 298 22.64 10.24 -10.73
N GLY A 299 21.75 11.13 -11.19
CA GLY A 299 20.86 10.89 -12.33
C GLY A 299 19.59 10.09 -12.00
N HIS A 300 19.26 9.90 -10.72
CA HIS A 300 18.06 9.19 -10.26
C HIS A 300 16.84 10.13 -10.22
N PHE A 301 16.45 10.69 -11.36
CA PHE A 301 15.45 11.77 -11.42
C PHE A 301 14.04 11.36 -10.97
N GLU A 302 13.59 10.14 -11.29
CA GLU A 302 12.28 9.63 -10.84
C GLU A 302 12.25 9.52 -9.31
N LEU A 303 13.27 8.89 -8.73
CA LEU A 303 13.41 8.77 -7.29
C LEU A 303 13.57 10.14 -6.60
N ALA A 304 14.27 11.08 -7.24
CA ALA A 304 14.41 12.44 -6.73
C ALA A 304 13.08 13.17 -6.66
N VAL A 305 12.21 13.03 -7.67
CA VAL A 305 10.87 13.64 -7.62
C VAL A 305 9.95 12.92 -6.63
N ASP A 306 10.08 11.60 -6.47
CA ASP A 306 9.41 10.87 -5.37
C ASP A 306 9.79 11.47 -4.02
N ALA A 307 11.07 11.49 -3.68
CA ALA A 307 11.56 12.02 -2.41
C ALA A 307 11.23 13.51 -2.19
N ALA A 308 11.34 14.34 -3.23
CA ALA A 308 11.04 15.77 -3.15
C ALA A 308 9.54 16.05 -2.99
N THR A 309 8.66 15.12 -3.33
CA THR A 309 7.20 15.29 -3.28
C THR A 309 6.51 14.41 -2.25
N GLU A 310 7.27 13.62 -1.49
CA GLU A 310 6.80 12.71 -0.44
C GLU A 310 6.06 13.45 0.69
N VAL A 311 6.59 14.60 1.08
CA VAL A 311 6.08 15.37 2.22
C VAL A 311 5.05 16.39 1.74
N ASP A 312 3.82 16.30 2.24
CA ASP A 312 2.66 17.09 1.76
C ASP A 312 2.56 18.52 2.35
N HIS A 313 3.70 19.22 2.46
CA HIS A 313 3.81 20.62 2.88
C HIS A 313 5.06 21.31 2.31
N GLU A 314 5.15 22.64 2.47
CA GLU A 314 6.25 23.46 1.96
C GLU A 314 7.55 23.20 2.74
N ILE A 315 8.66 22.98 2.01
CA ILE A 315 10.01 22.94 2.56
C ILE A 315 10.89 23.88 1.72
N GLU A 316 11.31 25.00 2.32
CA GLU A 316 12.00 26.10 1.64
C GLU A 316 13.20 25.62 0.79
N ASP A 317 14.03 24.75 1.36
CA ASP A 317 15.24 24.23 0.69
C ASP A 317 14.94 23.28 -0.49
N LEU A 318 13.71 22.77 -0.62
CA LEU A 318 13.30 21.95 -1.75
C LEU A 318 12.83 22.76 -2.96
N GLU A 319 12.41 24.02 -2.77
CA GLU A 319 11.92 24.86 -3.86
C GLU A 319 12.89 24.92 -5.08
N PRO A 320 14.20 25.21 -4.91
CA PRO A 320 15.12 25.25 -6.05
C PRO A 320 15.26 23.89 -6.75
N LEU A 321 15.18 22.78 -6.01
CA LEU A 321 15.28 21.42 -6.56
C LEU A 321 14.02 21.06 -7.33
N LEU A 322 12.85 21.44 -6.82
CA LEU A 322 11.57 21.26 -7.48
C LEU A 322 11.49 22.07 -8.79
N ILE A 323 12.08 23.26 -8.85
CA ILE A 323 12.17 24.04 -10.10
C ILE A 323 13.01 23.28 -11.13
N GLU A 324 14.19 22.79 -10.74
CA GLU A 324 15.05 22.00 -11.61
C GLU A 324 14.36 20.71 -12.11
N LEU A 325 13.67 20.00 -11.23
CA LEU A 325 12.85 18.84 -11.60
C LEU A 325 11.70 19.23 -12.54
N ALA A 326 11.07 20.38 -12.31
CA ALA A 326 9.98 20.87 -13.16
C ALA A 326 10.44 21.29 -14.57
N ASP A 327 11.73 21.51 -14.78
CA ASP A 327 12.36 21.72 -16.10
C ASP A 327 12.67 20.40 -16.84
N SER A 328 12.43 19.23 -16.21
CA SER A 328 12.66 17.93 -16.84
C SER A 328 11.86 17.76 -18.13
N ALA A 329 12.52 17.18 -19.15
CA ALA A 329 11.87 16.77 -20.38
C ALA A 329 10.83 15.66 -20.13
N ASP A 330 11.03 14.85 -19.10
CA ASP A 330 10.09 13.82 -18.70
C ASP A 330 8.74 14.45 -18.28
N PRO A 331 7.62 14.07 -18.93
CA PRO A 331 6.31 14.61 -18.62
C PRO A 331 5.87 14.41 -17.17
N GLU A 332 6.15 13.26 -16.59
CA GLU A 332 5.65 12.88 -15.27
C GLU A 332 6.45 13.57 -14.17
N ILE A 333 7.78 13.62 -14.29
CA ILE A 333 8.64 14.38 -13.38
C ILE A 333 8.25 15.86 -13.40
N CYS A 334 8.13 16.45 -14.60
CA CYS A 334 7.72 17.84 -14.77
C CYS A 334 6.36 18.13 -14.13
N ARG A 335 5.37 17.25 -14.36
CA ARG A 335 4.00 17.39 -13.84
C ARG A 335 3.99 17.34 -12.31
N ARG A 336 4.66 16.36 -11.70
CA ARG A 336 4.68 16.17 -10.25
C ARG A 336 5.37 17.33 -9.54
N ALA A 337 6.56 17.72 -9.99
CA ALA A 337 7.29 18.85 -9.41
C ALA A 337 6.53 20.17 -9.60
N SER A 338 5.98 20.42 -10.79
CA SER A 338 5.17 21.63 -11.06
C SER A 338 3.92 21.69 -10.19
N TRP A 339 3.25 20.55 -9.95
CA TRP A 339 2.10 20.52 -9.05
C TRP A 339 2.50 20.78 -7.60
N HIS A 340 3.60 20.20 -7.15
CA HIS A 340 4.09 20.42 -5.79
C HIS A 340 4.44 21.90 -5.54
N LEU A 341 5.14 22.54 -6.48
CA LEU A 341 5.41 23.99 -6.47
C LEU A 341 4.12 24.82 -6.42
N ALA A 342 3.13 24.47 -7.23
CA ALA A 342 1.86 25.20 -7.27
C ALA A 342 1.05 25.02 -5.98
N ASN A 343 0.99 23.79 -5.46
CA ASN A 343 0.17 23.43 -4.31
C ASN A 343 0.74 23.93 -2.98
N HIS A 344 2.06 23.83 -2.79
CA HIS A 344 2.70 24.08 -1.50
C HIS A 344 3.47 25.41 -1.48
N HIS A 345 4.22 25.72 -2.55
CA HIS A 345 5.00 26.96 -2.65
C HIS A 345 4.23 28.12 -3.30
N ARG A 346 2.95 27.90 -3.68
CA ARG A 346 2.10 28.87 -4.40
C ARG A 346 2.78 29.42 -5.68
N ARG A 347 3.66 28.64 -6.29
CA ARG A 347 4.49 29.03 -7.42
C ARG A 347 4.08 28.26 -8.68
N LEU A 348 3.68 28.99 -9.71
CA LEU A 348 3.36 28.39 -11.01
C LEU A 348 4.65 28.23 -11.84
N HIS A 349 4.97 26.98 -12.20
CA HIS A 349 6.13 26.70 -13.04
C HIS A 349 5.82 26.95 -14.53
N PRO A 350 6.58 27.80 -15.25
CA PRO A 350 6.28 28.14 -16.65
C PRO A 350 6.29 26.93 -17.60
N GLY A 351 7.24 26.00 -17.42
CA GLY A 351 7.31 24.79 -18.24
C GLY A 351 6.12 23.85 -18.02
N GLY A 352 5.68 23.70 -16.76
CA GLY A 352 4.51 22.90 -16.40
C GLY A 352 3.22 23.52 -16.93
N GLU A 353 3.10 24.84 -16.89
CA GLU A 353 1.96 25.57 -17.45
C GLU A 353 1.91 25.45 -18.98
N ALA A 354 3.02 25.71 -19.68
CA ALA A 354 3.09 25.64 -21.14
C ALA A 354 2.77 24.24 -21.67
N ARG A 355 3.13 23.17 -20.93
CA ARG A 355 2.78 21.78 -21.26
C ARG A 355 1.36 21.39 -20.87
N GLY A 356 0.67 22.25 -20.11
CA GLY A 356 -0.71 22.05 -19.68
C GLY A 356 -0.86 21.10 -18.49
N PHE A 357 0.15 20.97 -17.65
CA PHE A 357 0.12 20.16 -16.43
C PHE A 357 -0.45 20.90 -15.24
N VAL A 358 -0.17 22.20 -15.15
CA VAL A 358 -0.66 23.07 -14.07
C VAL A 358 -1.24 24.36 -14.63
N ALA A 359 -2.15 24.99 -13.90
CA ALA A 359 -2.61 26.35 -14.22
C ALA A 359 -2.96 27.11 -12.93
N ARG A 360 -2.93 28.44 -13.01
CA ARG A 360 -3.43 29.34 -11.96
C ARG A 360 -4.61 30.16 -12.50
N ARG A 361 -5.63 30.36 -11.67
CA ARG A 361 -6.72 31.31 -11.90
C ARG A 361 -6.90 32.18 -10.66
N SER A 362 -7.09 33.47 -10.83
CA SER A 362 -7.48 34.35 -9.72
C SER A 362 -8.97 34.21 -9.45
N LEU A 363 -9.33 34.09 -8.18
CA LEU A 363 -10.70 34.05 -7.69
C LEU A 363 -11.08 35.39 -7.05
N THR A 364 -12.36 35.52 -6.71
CA THR A 364 -12.87 36.65 -5.92
C THR A 364 -12.15 36.76 -4.59
N GLY A 365 -11.95 38.00 -4.10
CA GLY A 365 -11.27 38.25 -2.82
C GLY A 365 -9.74 38.09 -2.88
N GLY A 366 -9.15 38.00 -4.08
CA GLY A 366 -7.70 37.91 -4.24
C GLY A 366 -7.12 36.51 -3.97
N ALA A 367 -7.98 35.52 -3.72
CA ALA A 367 -7.58 34.13 -3.61
C ALA A 367 -7.10 33.59 -4.97
N ASP A 368 -6.23 32.59 -4.94
CA ASP A 368 -5.74 31.89 -6.12
C ASP A 368 -6.25 30.45 -6.16
N LEU A 369 -6.52 29.98 -7.37
CA LEU A 369 -6.85 28.60 -7.68
C LEU A 369 -5.74 27.99 -8.52
N PHE A 370 -5.02 27.03 -7.95
CA PHE A 370 -4.08 26.18 -8.66
C PHE A 370 -4.76 24.88 -9.09
N ILE A 371 -4.52 24.44 -10.33
CA ILE A 371 -5.20 23.28 -10.91
C ILE A 371 -4.16 22.30 -11.44
N ASN A 372 -4.24 21.04 -11.02
CA ASN A 372 -3.43 19.92 -11.50
C ASN A 372 -4.19 19.15 -12.58
N PHE A 373 -3.54 18.91 -13.70
CA PHE A 373 -4.15 18.27 -14.84
C PHE A 373 -3.48 16.94 -15.19
N ILE A 374 -4.34 15.98 -15.54
CA ILE A 374 -3.91 14.71 -16.11
C ILE A 374 -4.43 14.63 -17.54
N ARG A 375 -3.60 14.07 -18.43
CA ARG A 375 -3.95 13.80 -19.82
C ARG A 375 -4.23 12.31 -19.99
N ARG A 376 -5.34 11.99 -20.64
CA ARG A 376 -5.68 10.63 -21.05
C ARG A 376 -4.84 10.18 -22.25
N PRO A 377 -4.74 8.87 -22.51
CA PRO A 377 -4.17 8.34 -23.75
C PRO A 377 -4.84 8.89 -25.01
N ASP A 378 -6.15 9.23 -24.94
CA ASP A 378 -6.91 9.83 -26.05
C ASP A 378 -6.63 11.33 -26.26
N GLY A 379 -5.75 11.93 -25.46
CA GLY A 379 -5.38 13.34 -25.52
C GLY A 379 -6.25 14.28 -24.69
N THR A 380 -7.38 13.82 -24.16
CA THR A 380 -8.28 14.63 -23.33
C THR A 380 -7.65 14.96 -21.99
N ARG A 381 -7.79 16.20 -21.55
CA ARG A 381 -7.29 16.70 -20.25
C ARG A 381 -8.44 16.86 -19.26
N TYR A 382 -8.18 16.60 -17.97
CA TYR A 382 -9.13 16.87 -16.89
C TYR A 382 -8.39 17.31 -15.63
N ALA A 383 -9.07 18.04 -14.74
CA ALA A 383 -8.52 18.40 -13.44
C ALA A 383 -8.55 17.17 -12.52
N TYR A 384 -7.38 16.72 -12.08
CA TYR A 384 -7.25 15.64 -11.10
C TYR A 384 -7.34 16.17 -9.67
N SER A 385 -6.74 17.34 -9.43
CA SER A 385 -6.84 18.05 -8.17
C SER A 385 -6.79 19.55 -8.40
N ALA A 386 -7.28 20.33 -7.44
CA ALA A 386 -7.16 21.76 -7.44
C ALA A 386 -7.07 22.28 -6.00
N THR A 387 -6.34 23.38 -5.80
CA THR A 387 -6.13 23.97 -4.48
C THR A 387 -6.44 25.45 -4.54
N ILE A 388 -7.34 25.87 -3.67
CA ILE A 388 -7.67 27.27 -3.43
C ILE A 388 -6.81 27.75 -2.27
N VAL A 389 -6.07 28.84 -2.47
CA VAL A 389 -5.26 29.48 -1.43
C VAL A 389 -5.69 30.94 -1.26
N PRO A 390 -5.76 31.46 -0.02
CA PRO A 390 -6.00 32.87 0.24
C PRO A 390 -4.78 33.71 -0.19
N PRO A 391 -4.92 35.05 -0.21
CA PRO A 391 -3.76 35.94 -0.29
C PRO A 391 -2.66 35.58 0.72
N MET A 392 -1.42 35.97 0.41
CA MET A 392 -0.27 35.65 1.26
C MET A 392 -0.46 36.23 2.68
N GLY A 393 -0.28 35.40 3.70
CA GLY A 393 -0.47 35.79 5.11
C GLY A 393 -1.93 35.85 5.59
N GLU A 394 -2.90 35.49 4.74
CA GLU A 394 -4.32 35.45 5.08
C GLU A 394 -4.85 34.00 5.23
N TYR A 395 -6.09 33.88 5.71
CA TYR A 395 -6.82 32.62 5.86
C TYR A 395 -8.20 32.74 5.24
N LEU A 396 -8.72 31.65 4.71
CA LEU A 396 -10.13 31.52 4.36
C LEU A 396 -10.92 31.19 5.62
N ASP A 397 -11.94 31.97 5.94
CA ASP A 397 -12.83 31.69 7.07
C ASP A 397 -13.93 30.68 6.70
N GLU A 398 -14.73 30.30 7.70
CA GLU A 398 -15.84 29.35 7.55
C GLU A 398 -16.88 29.78 6.51
N ALA A 399 -17.08 31.09 6.28
CA ALA A 399 -18.05 31.58 5.31
C ALA A 399 -17.48 31.63 3.88
N THR A 400 -16.21 31.99 3.76
CA THR A 400 -15.51 32.22 2.50
C THR A 400 -15.10 30.91 1.84
N ALA A 401 -14.59 29.94 2.61
CA ALA A 401 -14.10 28.68 2.08
C ALA A 401 -15.18 27.88 1.28
N PRO A 402 -16.42 27.69 1.78
CA PRO A 402 -17.47 27.03 1.00
C PRO A 402 -17.85 27.79 -0.27
N THR A 403 -17.88 29.13 -0.20
CA THR A 403 -18.21 29.99 -1.34
C THR A 403 -17.17 29.85 -2.46
N LEU A 404 -15.88 29.82 -2.12
CA LEU A 404 -14.82 29.60 -3.11
C LEU A 404 -14.83 28.15 -3.61
N LEU A 405 -15.10 27.17 -2.73
CA LEU A 405 -15.25 25.76 -3.13
C LEU A 405 -16.34 25.58 -4.19
N ASP A 406 -17.46 26.31 -4.09
CA ASP A 406 -18.55 26.26 -5.08
C ASP A 406 -18.09 26.68 -6.50
N THR A 407 -17.00 27.44 -6.60
CA THR A 407 -16.42 27.82 -7.90
C THR A 407 -15.85 26.60 -8.64
N VAL A 408 -15.31 25.61 -7.94
CA VAL A 408 -14.68 24.42 -8.55
C VAL A 408 -15.52 23.15 -8.41
N LEU A 409 -16.31 23.06 -7.33
CA LEU A 409 -17.10 21.89 -6.97
C LEU A 409 -18.49 22.36 -6.45
N PRO A 410 -19.37 22.87 -7.32
CA PRO A 410 -20.67 23.41 -6.92
C PRO A 410 -21.59 22.32 -6.37
N GLN A 411 -22.58 22.71 -5.56
CA GLN A 411 -23.54 21.78 -4.93
C GLN A 411 -24.17 20.79 -5.92
N SER A 412 -24.54 21.26 -7.12
CA SER A 412 -25.17 20.45 -8.17
C SER A 412 -24.26 19.34 -8.71
N MET A 413 -22.94 19.52 -8.62
CA MET A 413 -21.95 18.53 -9.01
C MET A 413 -21.53 17.67 -7.81
N ARG A 414 -21.29 18.29 -6.65
CA ARG A 414 -20.71 17.61 -5.49
C ARG A 414 -21.64 16.58 -4.88
N GLY A 415 -22.94 16.88 -4.86
CA GLY A 415 -23.94 16.07 -4.17
C GLY A 415 -23.87 16.20 -2.65
N GLU A 416 -24.41 15.21 -1.95
CA GLU A 416 -24.42 15.19 -0.49
C GLU A 416 -23.07 14.77 0.09
N LEU A 417 -22.82 15.12 1.35
CA LEU A 417 -21.73 14.54 2.11
C LEU A 417 -21.99 13.05 2.31
N VAL A 418 -20.94 12.25 2.22
CA VAL A 418 -20.98 10.82 2.50
C VAL A 418 -20.04 10.49 3.66
N PRO A 419 -20.19 9.32 4.31
CA PRO A 419 -19.27 8.89 5.35
C PRO A 419 -17.83 8.85 4.82
N TYR A 420 -16.86 9.20 5.67
CA TYR A 420 -15.46 9.21 5.28
C TYR A 420 -14.96 7.79 4.94
N GLY A 421 -15.43 6.78 5.66
CA GLY A 421 -15.19 5.37 5.38
C GLY A 421 -13.91 4.83 6.02
N VAL A 422 -13.49 5.40 7.17
CA VAL A 422 -12.42 4.82 7.98
C VAL A 422 -13.01 3.98 9.12
N PRO A 423 -12.39 2.84 9.47
CA PRO A 423 -12.86 2.03 10.59
C PRO A 423 -13.00 2.87 11.86
N GLY A 424 -14.20 2.88 12.45
CA GLY A 424 -14.49 3.61 13.69
C GLY A 424 -15.07 5.01 13.53
N ASP A 425 -15.27 5.53 12.32
CA ASP A 425 -15.91 6.84 12.09
C ASP A 425 -17.44 6.87 12.29
N GLY A 426 -18.03 5.75 12.69
CA GLY A 426 -19.46 5.61 12.96
C GLY A 426 -20.34 5.63 11.71
N GLY A 427 -19.76 5.68 10.50
CA GLY A 427 -20.50 5.66 9.24
C GLY A 427 -21.42 6.86 9.02
N ALA A 428 -21.21 7.97 9.76
CA ALA A 428 -22.00 9.19 9.61
C ALA A 428 -21.33 10.14 8.59
N PRO A 429 -22.10 10.79 7.70
CA PRO A 429 -21.58 11.87 6.88
C PRO A 429 -21.06 13.03 7.73
N GLY A 430 -19.89 13.57 7.39
CA GLY A 430 -19.31 14.69 8.13
C GLY A 430 -17.87 15.01 7.76
N LEU A 431 -17.30 15.99 8.47
CA LEU A 431 -15.87 16.30 8.40
C LEU A 431 -15.10 15.30 9.26
N TYR A 432 -14.10 14.66 8.67
CA TYR A 432 -13.12 13.85 9.36
C TYR A 432 -11.92 14.73 9.71
N ILE A 433 -11.65 14.91 11.00
CA ILE A 433 -10.56 15.77 11.48
C ILE A 433 -9.34 14.90 11.79
N ARG A 434 -8.20 15.27 11.22
CA ARG A 434 -6.90 14.69 11.51
C ARG A 434 -5.85 15.79 11.53
N ASP A 435 -5.18 15.94 12.67
CA ASP A 435 -4.11 16.92 12.89
C ASP A 435 -4.55 18.34 12.49
N HIS A 436 -3.90 18.94 11.50
CA HIS A 436 -4.17 20.29 11.01
C HIS A 436 -5.09 20.31 9.77
N SER A 437 -5.90 19.27 9.60
CA SER A 437 -6.80 19.13 8.45
C SER A 437 -8.19 18.64 8.84
N ALA A 438 -9.19 19.12 8.09
CA ALA A 438 -10.54 18.58 8.09
C ALA A 438 -10.89 18.12 6.68
N SER A 439 -11.26 16.84 6.53
CA SER A 439 -11.50 16.22 5.23
C SER A 439 -12.96 15.81 5.07
N ALA A 440 -13.49 15.96 3.85
CA ALA A 440 -14.88 15.67 3.50
C ALA A 440 -14.93 14.79 2.26
N ARG A 441 -15.79 13.78 2.24
CA ARG A 441 -16.12 13.03 1.03
C ARG A 441 -17.52 13.37 0.55
N TYR A 442 -17.68 13.47 -0.76
CA TYR A 442 -18.95 13.80 -1.40
C TYR A 442 -19.45 12.68 -2.30
N ALA A 443 -20.75 12.65 -2.57
CA ALA A 443 -21.42 11.62 -3.37
C ALA A 443 -20.85 11.50 -4.81
N CYS A 444 -20.29 12.58 -5.35
CA CYS A 444 -19.57 12.55 -6.63
C CYS A 444 -18.22 11.81 -6.60
N GLY A 445 -17.76 11.37 -5.43
CA GLY A 445 -16.47 10.72 -5.23
C GLY A 445 -15.30 11.68 -4.95
N ALA A 446 -15.54 13.00 -4.93
CA ALA A 446 -14.51 13.97 -4.60
C ALA A 446 -14.15 13.93 -3.10
N LEU A 447 -12.85 14.04 -2.81
CA LEU A 447 -12.29 14.32 -1.50
C LEU A 447 -11.94 15.81 -1.42
N VAL A 448 -12.44 16.50 -0.40
CA VAL A 448 -12.10 17.90 -0.11
C VAL A 448 -11.36 17.97 1.20
N GLU A 449 -10.21 18.63 1.21
CA GLU A 449 -9.37 18.81 2.39
C GLU A 449 -9.23 20.29 2.72
N PHE A 450 -9.67 20.68 3.91
CA PHE A 450 -9.48 21.99 4.48
C PHE A 450 -8.25 21.94 5.39
N ARG A 451 -7.17 22.64 5.04
CA ARG A 451 -5.92 22.66 5.81
C ARG A 451 -5.75 23.99 6.53
N GLY A 452 -5.37 23.97 7.80
CA GLY A 452 -5.14 25.17 8.60
C GLY A 452 -5.47 24.97 10.08
N GLU A 453 -5.94 26.04 10.72
CA GLU A 453 -6.34 26.05 12.13
C GLU A 453 -7.76 25.50 12.27
N VAL A 454 -7.88 24.18 12.34
CA VAL A 454 -9.17 23.45 12.35
C VAL A 454 -10.11 23.95 13.45
N ASP A 455 -9.59 24.12 14.68
CA ASP A 455 -10.37 24.56 15.84
C ASP A 455 -10.94 25.97 15.67
N MET A 456 -10.22 26.84 14.95
CA MET A 456 -10.64 28.21 14.65
C MET A 456 -11.38 28.33 13.33
N ARG A 457 -11.48 27.22 12.56
CA ARG A 457 -12.05 27.18 11.21
C ARG A 457 -11.42 28.21 10.27
N ARG A 458 -10.09 28.34 10.35
CA ARG A 458 -9.29 29.23 9.48
C ARG A 458 -8.40 28.39 8.59
N TRP A 459 -8.61 28.49 7.28
CA TRP A 459 -8.01 27.59 6.31
C TRP A 459 -6.91 28.29 5.51
N MET A 460 -5.71 27.73 5.54
CA MET A 460 -4.58 28.13 4.70
C MET A 460 -4.77 27.66 3.25
N SER A 461 -5.56 26.59 3.05
CA SER A 461 -5.93 26.11 1.72
C SER A 461 -7.16 25.21 1.76
N VAL A 462 -7.89 25.17 0.64
CA VAL A 462 -8.92 24.16 0.38
C VAL A 462 -8.52 23.38 -0.85
N ARG A 463 -8.20 22.09 -0.68
CA ARG A 463 -7.81 21.18 -1.76
C ARG A 463 -8.99 20.29 -2.14
N VAL A 464 -9.20 20.10 -3.44
CA VAL A 464 -10.16 19.17 -4.02
C VAL A 464 -9.41 18.12 -4.80
N ILE A 465 -9.74 16.84 -4.59
CA ILE A 465 -9.17 15.69 -5.29
C ILE A 465 -10.34 14.90 -5.90
N TRP A 466 -10.32 14.73 -7.22
CA TRP A 466 -11.33 13.96 -7.93
C TRP A 466 -10.83 12.51 -8.12
N HIS A 467 -11.41 11.57 -7.37
CA HIS A 467 -11.08 10.15 -7.52
C HIS A 467 -11.82 9.55 -8.74
N GLY A 468 -11.14 9.54 -9.89
CA GLY A 468 -11.63 8.88 -11.10
C GLY A 468 -12.12 9.84 -12.19
N THR A 469 -12.46 9.25 -13.35
CA THR A 469 -12.96 9.99 -14.53
C THR A 469 -14.37 10.52 -14.37
N PRO A 470 -15.33 9.77 -13.79
CA PRO A 470 -16.67 10.29 -13.51
C PRO A 470 -16.58 11.39 -12.44
N GLY A 471 -17.04 12.60 -12.76
CA GLY A 471 -17.04 13.73 -11.83
C GLY A 471 -15.79 14.62 -11.85
N ALA A 472 -14.75 14.28 -12.62
CA ALA A 472 -13.57 15.13 -12.77
C ALA A 472 -13.93 16.48 -13.41
N TRP A 473 -13.56 17.57 -12.75
CA TRP A 473 -13.84 18.92 -13.23
C TRP A 473 -13.06 19.22 -14.53
N ARG A 474 -13.74 19.83 -15.50
CA ARG A 474 -13.15 20.28 -16.77
C ARG A 474 -13.26 21.80 -16.82
N PRO A 475 -12.18 22.53 -16.50
CA PRO A 475 -12.21 23.99 -16.37
C PRO A 475 -12.50 24.73 -17.68
N GLU A 476 -12.45 24.03 -18.82
CA GLU A 476 -12.68 24.52 -20.18
C GLU A 476 -14.15 24.39 -20.61
N GLU A 477 -14.96 23.59 -19.91
CA GLU A 477 -16.37 23.34 -20.28
C GLU A 477 -17.36 24.36 -19.70
N ARG A 478 -16.87 25.41 -19.02
CA ARG A 478 -17.70 26.51 -18.51
C ARG A 478 -17.52 27.78 -19.34
N ASP A 479 -17.95 27.72 -20.59
CA ASP A 479 -18.26 28.89 -21.43
C ASP A 479 -19.59 28.70 -22.20
N HIS A 480 -20.55 27.96 -21.60
CA HIS A 480 -21.91 27.80 -22.12
C HIS A 480 -22.98 28.13 -21.07
#